data_AF-A0A0X3BPI6-F1
#
_entry.id   AF-A0A0X3BPI6-F1
#
_cell.length_a   1.000
_cell.length_b   1.000
_cell.length_c   1.000
_cell.angle_alpha   90.00
_cell.angle_beta   90.00
_cell.angle_gamma   90.00
#
_symmetry.space_group_name_H-M   'P 1'
#
loop_
_entity.id
_entity.type
_entity.pdbx_description
1 polymer ?
#
loop_
_entity_poly.entity_id
_entity_poly.type
_entity_poly.pdbx_seq_one_letter_code
_entity_poly.pdbx_strand_id
1 'polypeptide(L)'
;MLVQGNIEAMVTEDRLAAVSGDRFLGLQDQRNRVFPLRCDSESRVYLANAVETCLIDHLPRIIGMGIDAVAIDARGRGPRYAGEMVRLYLAGIEAVVRGDPGMLDVLKDEVKQRALGGITGGHFVRGLAG
;
A
#
# COMPACT_ATOMS: atom_id res chain seq x y z
N MET A 1 0.50 -10.35 -8.48
CA MET A 1 1.01 -8.97 -8.66
C MET A 1 0.69 -8.13 -7.42
N LEU A 2 1.64 -7.33 -6.89
CA LEU A 2 1.36 -6.41 -5.77
C LEU A 2 0.50 -5.22 -6.26
N VAL A 3 -0.62 -4.96 -5.58
CA VAL A 3 -1.58 -3.90 -5.97
C VAL A 3 -1.83 -2.85 -4.88
N GLN A 4 -1.57 -3.20 -3.62
CA GLN A 4 -1.78 -2.33 -2.47
C GLN A 4 -0.63 -2.42 -1.49
N GLY A 5 -0.25 -1.30 -0.89
CA GLY A 5 0.59 -1.25 0.29
C GLY A 5 1.79 -0.31 0.16
N ASN A 6 2.55 -0.19 1.25
CA ASN A 6 3.78 0.57 1.27
C ASN A 6 4.93 -0.24 0.68
N ILE A 7 5.75 0.39 -0.15
CA ILE A 7 6.97 -0.21 -0.71
C ILE A 7 8.16 0.20 0.15
N GLU A 8 9.07 -0.74 0.39
CA GLU A 8 10.33 -0.47 1.08
C GLU A 8 11.17 0.52 0.27
N ALA A 9 11.53 1.64 0.90
CA ALA A 9 12.33 2.70 0.32
C ALA A 9 13.80 2.62 0.76
N MET A 10 14.06 2.15 1.99
CA MET A 10 15.41 2.01 2.53
C MET A 10 15.43 0.98 3.68
N VAL A 11 16.57 0.31 3.84
CA VAL A 11 16.89 -0.51 5.02
C VAL A 11 18.18 0.02 5.63
N THR A 12 18.25 0.12 6.95
CA THR A 12 19.46 0.49 7.68
C THR A 12 19.65 -0.35 8.94
N GLU A 13 20.90 -0.56 9.33
CA GLU A 13 21.30 -1.14 10.62
C GLU A 13 21.55 -0.06 11.68
N ASP A 14 21.49 1.22 11.29
CA ASP A 14 21.58 2.32 12.22
C ASP A 14 20.39 2.31 13.18
N ARG A 15 20.69 2.49 14.47
CA ARG A 15 19.68 2.54 15.53
C ARG A 15 18.93 3.87 15.53
N LEU A 16 18.13 4.12 14.48
CA LEU A 16 17.31 5.32 14.32
C LEU A 16 16.23 5.45 15.40
N ALA A 17 15.80 4.34 16.00
CA ALA A 17 14.80 4.32 17.04
C ALA A 17 14.95 3.08 17.93
N ALA A 18 15.34 3.27 19.19
CA ALA A 18 15.19 2.25 20.23
C ALA A 18 13.74 2.26 20.73
N VAL A 19 12.80 1.72 19.95
CA VAL A 19 11.39 1.75 20.31
C VAL A 19 10.83 0.35 20.35
N SER A 20 10.53 -0.09 21.57
CA SER A 20 9.79 -1.32 21.86
C SER A 20 8.30 -1.01 21.88
N GLY A 21 7.50 -1.67 21.04
CA GLY A 21 6.04 -1.72 21.17
C GLY A 21 5.26 -1.58 19.86
N ASP A 22 3.94 -1.69 19.99
CA ASP A 22 2.95 -1.76 18.90
C ASP A 22 2.53 -0.37 18.35
N ARG A 23 3.38 0.65 18.52
CA ARG A 23 3.07 2.04 18.14
C ARG A 23 3.55 2.33 16.73
N PHE A 24 2.75 3.09 15.99
CA PHE A 24 3.18 3.64 14.70
C PHE A 24 4.37 4.60 14.89
N LEU A 25 5.40 4.43 14.07
CA LEU A 25 6.58 5.29 14.00
C LEU A 25 6.82 5.70 12.56
N GLY A 26 7.30 6.92 12.36
CA GLY A 26 7.70 7.38 11.03
C GLY A 26 8.67 8.55 11.07
N LEU A 27 9.49 8.68 10.03
CA LEU A 27 10.34 9.85 9.81
C LEU A 27 9.54 10.90 9.06
N GLN A 28 9.51 12.12 9.58
CA GLN A 28 8.91 13.25 8.90
C GLN A 28 9.98 14.02 8.12
N ASP A 29 9.77 14.21 6.82
CA ASP A 29 10.65 15.03 5.99
C ASP A 29 10.32 16.54 6.10
N GLN A 30 11.13 17.38 5.46
CA GLN A 30 10.93 18.84 5.41
C GLN A 30 9.64 19.26 4.67
N ARG A 31 9.00 18.33 3.94
CA ARG A 31 7.73 18.54 3.22
C ARG A 31 6.54 17.97 4.01
N ASN A 32 6.72 17.62 5.28
CA ASN A 32 5.72 17.03 6.16
C ASN A 32 5.20 15.66 5.70
N ARG A 33 5.97 14.92 4.90
CA ARG A 33 5.66 13.54 4.55
C ARG A 33 6.19 12.61 5.62
N VAL A 34 5.37 11.67 6.04
CA VAL A 34 5.74 10.67 7.05
C VAL A 34 6.07 9.36 6.37
N PHE A 35 7.30 8.88 6.56
CA PHE A 35 7.81 7.60 6.06
C PHE A 35 7.71 6.57 7.19
N PRO A 36 6.82 5.56 7.08
CA PRO A 36 6.63 4.58 8.14
C PRO A 36 7.91 3.79 8.42
N LEU A 37 8.17 3.55 9.70
CA LEU A 37 9.29 2.76 10.18
C LEU A 37 8.80 1.41 10.70
N ARG A 38 9.55 0.35 10.40
CA ARG A 38 9.39 -0.97 11.02
C ARG A 38 10.75 -1.49 11.43
N CYS A 39 10.85 -2.03 12.65
CA CYS A 39 12.05 -2.75 13.09
C CYS A 39 11.79 -4.26 13.08
N ASP A 40 12.82 -5.05 12.78
CA ASP A 40 12.77 -6.50 12.94
C ASP A 40 13.52 -6.97 14.21
N SER A 41 13.58 -8.29 14.42
CA SER A 41 14.26 -8.90 15.57
C SER A 41 15.77 -8.67 15.57
N GLU A 42 16.36 -8.42 14.40
CA GLU A 42 17.79 -8.21 14.21
C GLU A 42 18.17 -6.72 14.31
N SER A 43 17.26 -5.88 14.81
CA SER A 43 17.43 -4.42 14.90
C SER A 43 17.61 -3.70 13.56
N ARG A 44 17.21 -4.32 12.44
CA ARG A 44 17.17 -3.64 11.14
C ARG A 44 15.94 -2.75 11.05
N VAL A 45 16.15 -1.53 10.60
CA VAL A 45 15.10 -0.53 10.42
C VAL A 45 14.74 -0.44 8.95
N TYR A 46 13.47 -0.67 8.67
CA TYR A 46 12.86 -0.61 7.34
C TYR A 46 12.06 0.70 7.23
N LEU A 47 12.43 1.55 6.27
CA LEU A 47 11.68 2.75 5.92
C LEU A 47 10.80 2.42 4.72
N ALA A 48 9.50 2.60 4.89
CA ALA A 48 8.53 2.53 3.81
C ALA A 48 8.37 3.88 3.12
N ASN A 49 7.91 3.86 1.86
CA ASN A 49 7.51 5.04 1.14
C ASN A 49 6.37 5.80 1.86
N ALA A 50 6.36 7.13 1.73
CA ALA A 50 5.39 7.98 2.43
C ALA A 50 3.96 7.94 1.86
N VAL A 51 3.77 7.39 0.66
CA VAL A 51 2.46 7.35 -0.04
C VAL A 51 2.23 5.93 -0.52
N GLU A 52 1.12 5.31 -0.15
CA GLU A 52 0.86 3.92 -0.49
C GLU A 52 0.64 3.67 -1.98
N THR A 53 1.11 2.53 -2.46
CA THR A 53 0.68 2.03 -3.76
C THR A 53 -0.77 1.60 -3.67
N CYS A 54 -1.59 2.01 -4.63
CA CYS A 54 -2.97 1.57 -4.80
C CYS A 54 -3.28 1.47 -6.29
N LEU A 55 -3.75 0.29 -6.73
CA LEU A 55 -4.06 -0.02 -8.12
C LEU A 55 -5.51 -0.47 -8.31
N ILE A 56 -6.42 -0.09 -7.40
CA ILE A 56 -7.82 -0.52 -7.42
C ILE A 56 -8.56 -0.05 -8.69
N ASP A 57 -8.25 1.16 -9.18
CA ASP A 57 -8.75 1.72 -10.44
C ASP A 57 -8.09 1.10 -11.69
N HIS A 58 -6.97 0.39 -11.50
CA HIS A 58 -6.30 -0.35 -12.58
C HIS A 58 -6.75 -1.81 -12.68
N LEU A 59 -7.69 -2.27 -11.83
CA LEU A 59 -8.23 -3.63 -11.87
C LEU A 59 -8.75 -4.05 -13.26
N PRO A 60 -9.46 -3.22 -14.05
CA PRO A 60 -9.88 -3.60 -15.40
C PRO A 60 -8.70 -4.00 -16.30
N ARG A 61 -7.61 -3.23 -16.22
CA ARG A 61 -6.40 -3.49 -17.00
C ARG A 61 -5.66 -4.72 -16.49
N ILE A 62 -5.53 -4.89 -15.17
CA ILE A 62 -4.86 -6.03 -14.53
C ILE A 62 -5.57 -7.34 -14.90
N ILE A 63 -6.91 -7.36 -14.82
CA ILE A 63 -7.71 -8.51 -15.22
C ILE A 63 -7.56 -8.77 -16.73
N GLY A 64 -7.61 -7.71 -17.55
CA GLY A 64 -7.40 -7.82 -19.01
C GLY A 64 -6.01 -8.33 -19.42
N MET A 65 -5.01 -8.28 -18.53
CA MET A 65 -3.67 -8.86 -18.76
C MET A 65 -3.60 -10.37 -18.48
N GLY A 66 -4.68 -10.98 -17.96
CA GLY A 66 -4.68 -12.40 -17.59
C GLY A 66 -3.94 -12.69 -16.27
N ILE A 67 -3.89 -11.72 -15.36
CA ILE A 67 -3.29 -11.91 -14.02
C ILE A 67 -4.31 -12.63 -13.12
N ASP A 68 -4.01 -13.87 -12.74
CA ASP A 68 -4.91 -14.70 -11.94
C ASP A 68 -4.95 -14.33 -10.45
N ALA A 69 -3.92 -13.63 -9.96
CA ALA A 69 -3.81 -13.28 -8.55
C ALA A 69 -3.13 -11.93 -8.29
N VAL A 70 -3.71 -11.19 -7.35
CA VAL A 70 -3.16 -9.94 -6.80
C VAL A 70 -2.83 -10.08 -5.33
N ALA A 71 -1.90 -9.26 -4.84
CA ALA A 71 -1.41 -9.28 -3.47
C ALA A 71 -1.54 -7.90 -2.83
N ILE A 72 -1.87 -7.90 -1.54
CA ILE A 72 -1.97 -6.71 -0.68
C ILE A 72 -0.86 -6.84 0.36
N ASP A 73 0.03 -5.86 0.42
CA ASP A 73 1.03 -5.76 1.49
C ASP A 73 0.43 -4.99 2.67
N ALA A 74 0.06 -5.73 3.70
CA ALA A 74 -0.48 -5.21 4.95
C ALA A 74 0.52 -5.30 6.13
N ARG A 75 1.81 -5.54 5.85
CA ARG A 75 2.84 -5.63 6.90
C ARG A 75 2.87 -4.34 7.71
N GLY A 76 2.83 -4.45 9.04
CA GLY A 76 2.83 -3.30 9.95
C GLY A 76 1.51 -2.50 10.00
N ARG A 77 0.43 -2.99 9.37
CA ARG A 77 -0.88 -2.28 9.32
C ARG A 77 -1.96 -2.89 10.21
N GLY A 78 -1.71 -4.08 10.71
CA GLY A 78 -2.61 -4.80 11.60
C GLY A 78 -3.81 -5.44 10.89
N PRO A 79 -4.58 -6.29 11.61
CA PRO A 79 -5.62 -7.12 11.03
C PRO A 79 -6.81 -6.32 10.47
N ARG A 80 -7.15 -5.18 11.09
CA ARG A 80 -8.27 -4.34 10.63
C ARG A 80 -8.02 -3.81 9.22
N TYR A 81 -6.86 -3.21 8.98
CA TYR A 81 -6.51 -2.68 7.67
C TYR A 81 -6.45 -3.80 6.62
N ALA A 82 -5.82 -4.93 6.96
CA ALA A 82 -5.75 -6.08 6.05
C ALA A 82 -7.15 -6.54 5.60
N GLY A 83 -8.08 -6.72 6.55
CA GLY A 83 -9.45 -7.14 6.23
C GLY A 83 -10.28 -6.09 5.50
N GLU A 84 -10.06 -4.79 5.75
CA GLU A 84 -10.69 -3.71 4.99
C GLU A 84 -10.20 -3.66 3.55
N MET A 85 -8.88 -3.71 3.34
CA MET A 85 -8.30 -3.68 2.00
C MET A 85 -8.71 -4.90 1.16
N VAL A 86 -8.70 -6.10 1.74
CA VAL A 86 -9.17 -7.31 1.06
C VAL A 86 -10.63 -7.14 0.60
N ARG A 87 -11.52 -6.62 1.46
CA ARG A 87 -12.92 -6.38 1.10
C ARG A 87 -13.07 -5.36 -0.04
N LEU A 88 -12.32 -4.27 0.00
CA LEU A 88 -12.36 -3.24 -1.04
C LEU A 88 -11.88 -3.79 -2.40
N TYR A 89 -10.79 -4.55 -2.42
CA TYR A 89 -10.29 -5.15 -3.66
C TYR A 89 -11.21 -6.24 -4.22
N LEU A 90 -11.83 -7.06 -3.36
CA LEU A 90 -12.84 -8.02 -3.80
C LEU A 90 -14.06 -7.32 -4.42
N ALA A 91 -14.55 -6.25 -3.79
CA ALA A 91 -15.64 -5.44 -4.36
C ALA A 91 -15.24 -4.80 -5.69
N GLY A 92 -13.98 -4.36 -5.83
CA GLY A 92 -13.46 -3.83 -7.09
C GLY A 92 -13.41 -4.89 -8.19
N ILE A 93 -12.94 -6.10 -7.88
CA ILE A 93 -12.94 -7.23 -8.82
C ILE A 93 -14.37 -7.56 -9.26
N GLU A 94 -15.31 -7.65 -8.32
CA GLU A 94 -16.71 -7.91 -8.59
C GLU A 94 -17.34 -6.83 -9.49
N ALA A 95 -17.03 -5.55 -9.24
CA ALA A 95 -17.48 -4.43 -10.05
C ALA A 95 -16.98 -4.54 -11.51
N VAL A 96 -15.70 -4.91 -11.71
CA VAL A 96 -15.15 -5.14 -13.06
C VAL A 96 -15.85 -6.30 -13.75
N VAL A 97 -16.03 -7.44 -13.05
CA VAL A 97 -16.70 -8.63 -13.61
C VAL A 97 -18.15 -8.35 -14.00
N ARG A 98 -18.85 -7.49 -13.25
CA ARG A 98 -20.23 -7.06 -13.55
C ARG A 98 -20.33 -6.02 -14.65
N GLY A 99 -19.21 -5.48 -15.14
CA GLY A 99 -19.21 -4.40 -16.12
C GLY A 99 -19.59 -3.03 -15.53
N ASP A 100 -19.38 -2.83 -14.22
CA ASP A 100 -19.59 -1.56 -13.52
C ASP A 100 -18.27 -0.97 -12.98
N PRO A 101 -17.32 -0.58 -13.85
CA PRO A 101 -16.07 0.02 -13.41
C PRO A 101 -16.25 1.40 -12.77
N GLY A 102 -17.43 2.03 -12.88
CA GLY A 102 -17.71 3.32 -12.23
C GLY A 102 -17.63 3.26 -10.70
N MET A 103 -17.85 2.08 -10.12
CA MET A 103 -17.69 1.84 -8.68
C MET A 103 -16.24 1.98 -8.21
N LEU A 104 -15.25 1.87 -9.10
CA LEU A 104 -13.83 1.88 -8.71
C LEU A 104 -13.39 3.23 -8.14
N ASP A 105 -13.97 4.34 -8.59
CA ASP A 105 -13.65 5.67 -8.05
C ASP A 105 -14.11 5.80 -6.58
N VAL A 106 -15.31 5.29 -6.28
CA VAL A 106 -15.84 5.26 -4.90
C VAL A 106 -14.96 4.39 -4.01
N LEU A 107 -14.59 3.20 -4.48
CA LEU A 107 -13.71 2.30 -3.74
C LEU A 107 -12.32 2.88 -3.55
N LYS A 108 -11.79 3.62 -4.54
CA LYS A 108 -10.51 4.30 -4.45
C LYS A 108 -10.50 5.37 -3.37
N ASP A 109 -11.59 6.12 -3.23
CA ASP A 109 -11.74 7.07 -2.13
C ASP A 109 -11.80 6.38 -0.77
N GLU A 110 -12.51 5.25 -0.66
CA GLU A 110 -12.51 4.42 0.56
C GLU A 110 -11.11 3.89 0.91
N VAL A 111 -10.33 3.46 -0.09
CA VAL A 111 -8.93 3.05 0.12
C VAL A 111 -8.10 4.24 0.62
N LYS A 112 -8.26 5.41 0.01
CA LYS A 112 -7.52 6.63 0.38
C LYS A 112 -7.74 7.04 1.83
N GLN A 113 -8.95 6.88 2.37
CA GLN A 113 -9.26 7.19 3.78
C GLN A 113 -8.57 6.26 4.79
N ARG A 114 -8.16 5.07 4.35
CA ARG A 114 -7.51 4.05 5.18
C ARG A 114 -5.99 4.01 4.99
N ALA A 115 -5.49 4.77 4.01
CA ALA A 115 -4.09 4.77 3.62
C ALA A 115 -3.23 5.69 4.49
N LEU A 116 -1.96 5.35 4.65
CA LEU A 116 -0.91 6.16 5.25
C LEU A 116 -0.36 7.13 4.20
N GLY A 117 -0.48 8.43 4.46
CA GLY A 117 0.06 9.48 3.62
C GLY A 117 -0.58 9.58 2.22
N GLY A 118 -1.75 8.96 2.03
CA GLY A 118 -2.50 8.93 0.78
C GLY A 118 -2.13 7.75 -0.13
N ILE A 119 -2.54 7.83 -1.39
CA ILE A 119 -2.38 6.76 -2.38
C ILE A 119 -1.76 7.24 -3.68
N THR A 120 -1.05 6.35 -4.37
CA THR A 120 -0.45 6.57 -5.70
C THR A 120 -0.51 5.31 -6.57
N GLY A 121 -0.86 5.48 -7.84
CA GLY A 121 -0.68 4.45 -8.88
C GLY A 121 0.63 4.63 -9.67
N GLY A 122 1.40 5.67 -9.36
CA GLY A 122 2.49 6.16 -10.22
C GLY A 122 3.64 5.16 -10.43
N HIS A 123 3.91 4.27 -9.47
CA HIS A 123 4.95 3.23 -9.63
C HIS A 123 4.56 2.20 -10.70
N PHE A 124 3.27 1.89 -10.83
CA PHE A 124 2.77 0.96 -11.85
C PHE A 124 2.73 1.61 -13.23
N VAL A 125 2.34 2.88 -13.32
CA VAL A 125 2.18 3.59 -14.59
C VAL A 125 3.52 3.90 -15.27
N ARG A 126 4.58 4.19 -14.49
CA ARG A 126 5.87 4.60 -15.05
C ARG A 126 6.77 3.45 -15.49
N GLY A 127 6.46 2.21 -15.10
CA GLY A 127 7.41 1.12 -15.14
C GLY A 127 8.56 1.36 -14.15
N LEU A 128 9.08 0.29 -13.55
CA LEU A 128 10.41 0.37 -12.96
C LEU A 128 11.36 0.54 -14.16
N ALA A 129 11.68 1.79 -14.52
CA ALA A 129 12.85 2.05 -15.35
C ALA A 129 14.04 1.46 -14.57
N GLY A 130 14.60 0.38 -15.13
CA GLY A 130 15.70 -0.37 -14.54
C GLY A 130 16.98 0.44 -14.38
#